data_AF-A0A940STE1-F1
#
_entry.id   AF-A0A940STE1-F1
#
_cell.length_a   1.000
_cell.length_b   1.000
_cell.length_c   1.000
_cell.angle_alpha   90.00
_cell.angle_beta   90.00
_cell.angle_gamma   90.00
#
_symmetry.space_group_name_H-M   'P 1'
#
loop_
_entity.id
_entity.type
_entity.pdbx_description
1 polymer ?
#
loop_
_entity_poly.entity_id
_entity_poly.type
_entity_poly.pdbx_seq_one_letter_code
_entity_poly.pdbx_strand_id
1 'polypeptide(L)'
;TRSLVSTGNTKRLSRVFEKAAAGEDITIAYVGGSITEGYEAGVRSPECYASLTSSEFQMNYCAGGTVICQNDGFGVTPSVIGCLGAESVVLPSQPDIIFIEYAVNDGMDTVYQTAYESLVRTCLEAPNEPAVILLFTYMETGHTCQEQQQAIGEYYDLGMISVRDAIAPELESGNMPWSDYGSDDVHPSAEGHRLLADMTAHYFAEAKQKKPEKSYALPEEPLHTGLYQHGKICDASNTLYQIGSWEVGSHNNVFQAGFCYQKNGENAPLFMNVKGRSLFIVYKKYNDPAWGLAGVYVNGELAGVVCANAPGSWGGPAVDLIETYDSVQDLHVEIKMLEDQTDKSFEVLAVGVCE
;
A
#
# COMPACT_ATOMS: atom_id res chain seq x y z
N THR A 1 25.63 4.47 -4.16
CA THR A 1 25.09 5.82 -4.35
C THR A 1 24.49 6.26 -3.00
N ARG A 2 24.03 7.51 -2.82
CA ARG A 2 23.31 7.92 -1.60
C ARG A 2 21.92 7.28 -1.47
N SER A 3 21.41 6.58 -2.50
CA SER A 3 20.10 5.92 -2.43
C SER A 3 20.10 4.63 -1.62
N LEU A 4 21.26 4.01 -1.39
CA LEU A 4 21.37 2.80 -0.59
C LEU A 4 21.38 3.17 0.90
N VAL A 5 20.25 2.99 1.58
CA VAL A 5 20.13 3.21 3.03
C VAL A 5 20.67 1.99 3.77
N SER A 6 20.22 0.79 3.41
CA SER A 6 20.68 -0.46 3.99
C SER A 6 20.51 -1.62 3.01
N THR A 7 21.42 -2.59 3.08
CA THR A 7 21.22 -3.90 2.44
C THR A 7 20.38 -4.85 3.29
N GLY A 8 20.19 -4.53 4.57
CA GLY A 8 19.53 -5.39 5.55
C GLY A 8 20.17 -6.78 5.67
N ASN A 9 19.40 -7.73 6.19
CA ASN A 9 19.72 -9.15 6.14
C ASN A 9 19.45 -9.69 4.73
N THR A 10 20.50 -10.08 4.00
CA THR A 10 20.37 -10.54 2.63
C THR A 10 20.11 -12.03 2.52
N LYS A 11 19.80 -12.75 3.61
CA LYS A 11 19.57 -14.22 3.57
C LYS A 11 18.47 -14.60 2.57
N ARG A 12 17.30 -13.95 2.65
CA ARG A 12 16.16 -14.25 1.77
C ARG A 12 16.47 -13.85 0.33
N LEU A 13 17.03 -12.66 0.11
CA LEU A 13 17.42 -12.19 -1.22
C LEU A 13 18.52 -13.06 -1.87
N SER A 14 19.47 -13.57 -1.08
CA SER A 14 20.49 -14.51 -1.55
C SER A 14 19.88 -15.80 -2.08
N ARG A 15 18.83 -16.33 -1.43
CA ARG A 15 18.06 -17.48 -1.95
C ARG A 15 17.41 -17.16 -3.29
N VAL A 16 16.89 -15.94 -3.46
CA VAL A 16 16.28 -15.53 -4.75
C VAL A 16 17.35 -15.48 -5.85
N PHE A 17 18.54 -14.94 -5.57
CA PHE A 17 19.62 -14.96 -6.54
C PHE A 17 20.10 -16.38 -6.88
N GLU A 18 20.11 -17.31 -5.91
CA GLU A 18 20.42 -18.73 -6.13
C GLU A 18 19.36 -19.39 -7.03
N LYS A 19 18.08 -19.14 -6.76
CA LYS A 19 16.94 -19.60 -7.58
C LYS A 19 17.04 -19.08 -9.02
N ALA A 20 17.33 -17.78 -9.20
CA ALA A 20 17.50 -17.16 -10.51
C ALA A 20 18.69 -17.76 -11.29
N ALA A 21 19.82 -17.99 -10.61
CA ALA A 21 21.00 -18.62 -11.19
C ALA A 21 20.79 -20.11 -11.52
N ALA A 22 19.79 -20.76 -10.91
CA ALA A 22 19.36 -22.12 -11.25
C ALA A 22 18.43 -22.17 -12.47
N GLY A 23 18.02 -21.02 -13.01
CA GLY A 23 17.15 -20.91 -14.18
C GLY A 23 15.65 -21.10 -13.87
N GLU A 24 15.27 -20.94 -12.60
CA GLU A 24 13.87 -20.98 -12.17
C GLU A 24 13.19 -19.60 -12.35
N ASP A 25 11.87 -19.62 -12.50
CA ASP A 25 11.07 -18.39 -12.58
C ASP A 25 11.11 -17.63 -11.25
N ILE A 26 11.19 -16.30 -11.34
CA ILE A 26 11.22 -15.38 -10.20
C ILE A 26 10.01 -14.49 -10.25
N THR A 27 9.25 -14.39 -9.16
CA THR A 27 8.15 -13.41 -9.06
C THR A 27 8.60 -12.22 -8.22
N ILE A 28 8.53 -11.02 -8.78
CA ILE A 28 8.79 -9.77 -8.06
C ILE A 28 7.49 -9.00 -7.96
N ALA A 29 6.98 -8.83 -6.75
CA ALA A 29 5.81 -8.03 -6.47
C ALA A 29 6.19 -6.61 -6.03
N TYR A 30 5.38 -5.64 -6.43
CA TYR A 30 5.50 -4.25 -6.05
C TYR A 30 4.17 -3.78 -5.48
N VAL A 31 4.18 -3.30 -4.24
CA VAL A 31 3.01 -2.84 -3.51
C VAL A 31 3.22 -1.39 -3.13
N GLY A 32 2.32 -0.52 -3.57
CA GLY A 32 2.47 0.91 -3.35
C GLY A 32 1.41 1.78 -4.02
N GLY A 33 1.70 3.07 -4.11
CA GLY A 33 0.79 4.07 -4.66
C GLY A 33 0.81 4.21 -6.18
N SER A 34 0.49 5.41 -6.67
CA SER A 34 0.49 5.77 -8.09
C SER A 34 1.87 5.68 -8.74
N ILE A 35 2.94 5.96 -7.98
CA ILE A 35 4.32 5.80 -8.46
C ILE A 35 4.60 4.32 -8.74
N THR A 36 4.26 3.43 -7.80
CA THR A 36 4.30 1.98 -8.02
C THR A 36 3.50 1.56 -9.24
N GLU A 37 2.28 2.09 -9.40
CA GLU A 37 1.42 1.80 -10.56
C GLU A 37 2.04 2.21 -11.90
N GLY A 38 3.00 3.15 -11.89
CA GLY A 38 3.65 3.69 -13.08
C GLY A 38 2.98 4.94 -13.64
N TYR A 39 2.23 5.68 -12.82
CA TYR A 39 1.67 6.97 -13.21
C TYR A 39 2.77 7.88 -13.78
N GLU A 40 2.47 8.69 -14.80
CA GLU A 40 3.41 9.49 -15.63
C GLU A 40 4.35 8.70 -16.57
N ALA A 41 4.89 7.53 -16.18
CA ALA A 41 5.62 6.65 -17.12
C ALA A 41 4.71 5.73 -17.96
N GLY A 42 3.40 5.74 -17.67
CA GLY A 42 2.42 4.84 -18.24
C GLY A 42 2.09 3.71 -17.27
N VAL A 43 0.81 3.58 -16.94
CA VAL A 43 0.31 2.58 -15.99
C VAL A 43 0.76 1.18 -16.40
N ARG A 44 1.59 0.55 -15.55
CA ARG A 44 2.16 -0.79 -15.74
C ARG A 44 2.86 -0.95 -17.10
N SER A 45 3.44 0.13 -17.62
CA SER A 45 4.17 0.15 -18.88
C SER A 45 5.57 -0.47 -18.73
N PRO A 46 6.25 -0.82 -19.83
CA PRO A 46 7.67 -1.16 -19.81
C PRO A 46 8.58 -0.05 -19.26
N GLU A 47 8.12 1.20 -19.27
CA GLU A 47 8.86 2.38 -18.82
C GLU A 47 8.69 2.67 -17.32
N CYS A 48 7.71 2.07 -16.64
CA CYS A 48 7.57 2.24 -15.19
C CYS A 48 8.68 1.49 -14.43
N TYR A 49 9.04 2.01 -13.24
CA TYR A 49 10.20 1.52 -12.50
C TYR A 49 10.06 0.03 -12.12
N ALA A 50 8.85 -0.45 -11.83
CA ALA A 50 8.61 -1.86 -11.52
C ALA A 50 8.98 -2.79 -12.70
N SER A 51 8.61 -2.41 -13.92
CA SER A 51 8.95 -3.15 -15.14
C SER A 51 10.44 -3.07 -15.47
N LEU A 52 11.04 -1.89 -15.33
CA LEU A 52 12.47 -1.68 -15.54
C LEU A 52 13.30 -2.51 -14.55
N THR A 53 12.99 -2.41 -13.25
CA THR A 53 13.65 -3.18 -12.17
C THR A 53 13.56 -4.68 -12.44
N SER A 54 12.39 -5.17 -12.84
CA SER A 54 12.19 -6.60 -13.16
C SER A 54 12.98 -7.04 -14.39
N SER A 55 13.05 -6.18 -15.42
CA SER A 55 13.83 -6.43 -16.64
C SER A 55 15.32 -6.46 -16.35
N GLU A 56 15.82 -5.54 -15.52
CA GLU A 56 17.21 -5.52 -15.09
C GLU A 56 17.56 -6.72 -14.23
N PHE A 57 16.66 -7.15 -13.34
CA PHE A 57 16.88 -8.37 -12.58
C PHE A 57 16.99 -9.60 -13.49
N GLN A 58 16.08 -9.73 -14.46
CA GLN A 58 16.12 -10.79 -15.49
C GLN A 58 17.44 -10.79 -16.25
N MET A 59 17.89 -9.63 -16.72
CA MET A 59 19.11 -9.53 -17.54
C MET A 59 20.38 -9.84 -16.75
N ASN A 60 20.43 -9.47 -15.47
CA ASN A 60 21.66 -9.52 -14.68
C ASN A 60 21.82 -10.79 -13.84
N TYR A 61 20.73 -11.44 -13.43
CA TYR A 61 20.79 -12.51 -12.43
C TYR A 61 20.19 -13.85 -12.86
N CYS A 62 19.35 -13.87 -13.89
CA CYS A 62 18.67 -15.10 -14.33
C CYS A 62 19.52 -15.87 -15.36
N ALA A 63 19.76 -17.16 -15.10
CA ALA A 63 20.48 -18.07 -16.00
C ALA A 63 19.52 -18.91 -16.88
N GLY A 64 18.36 -18.33 -17.21
CA GLY A 64 17.15 -19.03 -17.66
C GLY A 64 15.94 -18.55 -16.85
N GLY A 65 14.77 -19.14 -17.04
CA GLY A 65 13.55 -18.72 -16.33
C GLY A 65 13.08 -17.31 -16.71
N THR A 66 11.89 -16.96 -16.24
CA THR A 66 11.26 -15.66 -16.47
C THR A 66 11.05 -14.92 -15.15
N VAL A 67 11.30 -13.62 -15.14
CA VAL A 67 10.88 -12.71 -14.09
C VAL A 67 9.45 -12.27 -14.36
N ILE A 68 8.54 -12.65 -13.46
CA ILE A 68 7.16 -12.21 -13.43
C ILE A 68 7.11 -10.91 -12.64
N CYS A 69 6.84 -9.81 -13.32
CA CYS A 69 6.57 -8.51 -12.70
C CYS A 69 5.10 -8.45 -12.28
N GLN A 70 4.85 -8.47 -10.98
CA GLN A 70 3.53 -8.27 -10.39
C GLN A 70 3.45 -6.85 -9.83
N ASN A 71 2.83 -5.95 -10.60
CA ASN A 71 2.65 -4.56 -10.20
C ASN A 71 1.26 -4.36 -9.59
N ASP A 72 1.21 -4.45 -8.25
CA ASP A 72 0.04 -4.17 -7.40
C ASP A 72 0.10 -2.74 -6.86
N GLY A 73 0.65 -1.81 -7.65
CA GLY A 73 0.53 -0.39 -7.39
C GLY A 73 -0.91 0.07 -7.60
N PHE A 74 -1.45 0.81 -6.64
CA PHE A 74 -2.80 1.34 -6.68
C PHE A 74 -2.78 2.85 -6.47
N GLY A 75 -3.17 3.61 -7.51
CA GLY A 75 -3.19 5.07 -7.50
C GLY A 75 -3.79 5.69 -6.23
N VAL A 76 -2.99 6.53 -5.58
CA VAL A 76 -3.30 7.32 -4.35
C VAL A 76 -3.93 6.46 -3.24
N THR A 77 -3.30 5.34 -2.93
CA THR A 77 -3.66 4.52 -1.77
C THR A 77 -2.57 4.61 -0.70
N PRO A 78 -2.93 4.80 0.59
CA PRO A 78 -1.97 4.66 1.68
C PRO A 78 -1.72 3.19 2.01
N SER A 79 -0.68 2.94 2.81
CA SER A 79 -0.31 1.61 3.31
C SER A 79 -1.43 0.91 4.07
N VAL A 80 -2.39 1.63 4.63
CA VAL A 80 -3.62 1.07 5.23
C VAL A 80 -4.37 0.18 4.23
N ILE A 81 -4.56 0.63 2.99
CA ILE A 81 -5.24 -0.16 1.96
C ILE A 81 -4.35 -1.34 1.52
N GLY A 82 -3.04 -1.10 1.36
CA GLY A 82 -2.08 -2.17 1.07
C GLY A 82 -2.11 -3.27 2.13
N CYS A 83 -2.15 -2.89 3.41
CA CYS A 83 -2.25 -3.78 4.55
C CYS A 83 -3.54 -4.62 4.54
N LEU A 84 -4.67 -4.01 4.20
CA LEU A 84 -5.97 -4.70 4.10
C LEU A 84 -6.07 -5.64 2.89
N GLY A 85 -5.26 -5.43 1.84
CA GLY A 85 -5.32 -6.18 0.59
C GLY A 85 -4.19 -7.19 0.37
N ALA A 86 -3.09 -7.11 1.11
CA ALA A 86 -1.87 -7.86 0.80
C ALA A 86 -2.09 -9.38 0.71
N GLU A 87 -2.83 -9.97 1.64
CA GLU A 87 -3.06 -11.43 1.65
C GLU A 87 -3.88 -11.92 0.46
N SER A 88 -4.82 -11.11 -0.03
CA SER A 88 -5.73 -11.49 -1.12
C SER A 88 -5.23 -11.12 -2.50
N VAL A 89 -4.37 -10.09 -2.60
CA VAL A 89 -3.91 -9.55 -3.88
C VAL A 89 -2.44 -9.88 -4.14
N VAL A 90 -1.58 -9.72 -3.14
CA VAL A 90 -0.12 -9.78 -3.32
C VAL A 90 0.40 -11.20 -3.10
N LEU A 91 0.10 -11.79 -1.94
CA LEU A 91 0.68 -13.06 -1.50
C LEU A 91 0.24 -14.32 -2.28
N PRO A 92 -0.93 -14.40 -2.96
CA PRO A 92 -1.33 -15.63 -3.66
C PRO A 92 -0.39 -16.07 -4.80
N SER A 93 0.34 -15.13 -5.39
CA SER A 93 1.36 -15.42 -6.42
C SER A 93 2.65 -15.99 -5.86
N GLN A 94 2.82 -16.01 -4.53
CA GLN A 94 4.03 -16.41 -3.82
C GLN A 94 5.28 -15.66 -4.33
N PRO A 95 5.31 -14.32 -4.21
CA PRO A 95 6.42 -13.51 -4.71
C PRO A 95 7.74 -13.90 -4.04
N ASP A 96 8.83 -13.96 -4.80
CA ASP A 96 10.17 -14.18 -4.26
C ASP A 96 10.74 -12.89 -3.64
N ILE A 97 10.39 -11.74 -4.21
CA ILE A 97 10.75 -10.39 -3.74
C ILE A 97 9.48 -9.54 -3.66
N ILE A 98 9.33 -8.76 -2.59
CA ILE A 98 8.26 -7.77 -2.43
C ILE A 98 8.90 -6.40 -2.18
N PHE A 99 8.63 -5.44 -3.06
CA PHE A 99 8.90 -4.02 -2.82
C PHE A 99 7.68 -3.36 -2.17
N ILE A 100 7.90 -2.58 -1.11
CA ILE A 100 6.87 -1.79 -0.43
C ILE A 100 7.21 -0.30 -0.54
N GLU A 101 6.32 0.48 -1.16
CA GLU A 101 6.52 1.90 -1.48
C GLU A 101 5.26 2.72 -1.15
N TYR A 102 5.26 3.40 0.00
CA TYR A 102 4.15 4.27 0.43
C TYR A 102 4.62 5.59 1.06
N ALA A 103 5.89 5.95 0.88
CA ALA A 103 6.50 7.05 1.63
C ALA A 103 5.81 8.40 1.34
N VAL A 104 5.34 8.64 0.12
CA VAL A 104 4.61 9.86 -0.23
C VAL A 104 3.09 9.74 -0.09
N ASN A 105 2.56 8.52 0.09
CA ASN A 105 1.13 8.27 0.22
C ASN A 105 0.64 8.28 1.67
N ASP A 106 1.49 7.85 2.59
CA ASP A 106 1.14 7.77 4.01
C ASP A 106 1.11 9.15 4.67
N GLY A 107 0.24 9.27 5.67
CA GLY A 107 0.32 10.32 6.68
C GLY A 107 1.36 10.00 7.76
N MET A 108 1.67 11.00 8.58
CA MET A 108 2.67 10.89 9.66
C MET A 108 2.08 10.46 11.00
N ASP A 109 0.79 10.13 11.07
CA ASP A 109 0.15 9.67 12.30
C ASP A 109 0.27 8.15 12.51
N THR A 110 -0.10 7.71 13.70
CA THR A 110 0.07 6.33 14.16
C THR A 110 -0.75 5.31 13.37
N VAL A 111 -1.83 5.72 12.67
CA VAL A 111 -2.63 4.80 11.86
C VAL A 111 -1.78 4.31 10.69
N TYR A 112 -1.09 5.22 9.99
CA TYR A 112 -0.22 4.88 8.87
C TYR A 112 1.03 4.12 9.33
N GLN A 113 1.66 4.53 10.43
CA GLN A 113 2.79 3.79 11.00
C GLN A 113 2.42 2.33 11.33
N THR A 114 1.27 2.13 11.98
CA THR A 114 0.78 0.80 12.34
C THR A 114 0.45 -0.04 11.11
N ALA A 115 -0.18 0.57 10.10
CA ALA A 115 -0.51 -0.11 8.86
C ALA A 115 0.73 -0.52 8.07
N TYR A 116 1.71 0.37 7.94
CA TYR A 116 2.96 0.08 7.24
C TYR A 116 3.72 -1.06 7.91
N GLU A 117 3.87 -1.02 9.24
CA GLU A 117 4.48 -2.13 9.98
C GLU A 117 3.70 -3.44 9.81
N SER A 118 2.38 -3.39 9.92
CA SER A 118 1.52 -4.57 9.79
C SER A 118 1.61 -5.18 8.38
N LEU A 119 1.69 -4.37 7.34
CA LEU A 119 1.94 -4.81 5.97
C LEU A 119 3.31 -5.48 5.85
N VAL A 120 4.38 -4.83 6.35
CA VAL A 120 5.74 -5.38 6.34
C VAL A 120 5.78 -6.76 7.01
N ARG A 121 5.19 -6.88 8.20
CA ARG A 121 5.13 -8.16 8.93
C ARG A 121 4.33 -9.22 8.18
N THR A 122 3.15 -8.87 7.68
CA THR A 122 2.30 -9.78 6.88
C THR A 122 3.08 -10.34 5.69
N CYS A 123 3.85 -9.50 4.98
CA CYS A 123 4.73 -9.94 3.90
C CYS A 123 5.87 -10.84 4.40
N LEU A 124 6.50 -10.51 5.52
CA LEU A 124 7.61 -11.30 6.08
C LEU A 124 7.17 -12.66 6.62
N GLU A 125 5.94 -12.78 7.10
CA GLU A 125 5.31 -13.99 7.63
C GLU A 125 4.79 -14.93 6.53
N ALA A 126 4.77 -14.49 5.26
CA ALA A 126 4.33 -15.31 4.15
C ALA A 126 5.12 -16.65 4.08
N PRO A 127 4.46 -17.80 3.85
CA PRO A 127 5.11 -19.12 3.97
C PRO A 127 6.29 -19.37 3.03
N ASN A 128 6.33 -18.68 1.88
CA ASN A 128 7.42 -18.74 0.92
C ASN A 128 8.60 -17.83 1.30
N GLU A 129 8.52 -17.12 2.43
CA GLU A 129 9.55 -16.27 3.02
C GLU A 129 10.15 -15.25 2.03
N PRO A 130 9.35 -14.38 1.37
CA PRO A 130 9.84 -13.42 0.39
C PRO A 130 10.94 -12.51 0.96
N ALA A 131 11.86 -12.08 0.10
CA ALA A 131 12.72 -10.94 0.42
C ALA A 131 11.90 -9.65 0.35
N VAL A 132 11.77 -8.96 1.48
CA VAL A 132 11.05 -7.67 1.55
C VAL A 132 12.05 -6.52 1.48
N ILE A 133 11.78 -5.54 0.60
CA ILE A 133 12.61 -4.36 0.36
C ILE A 133 11.73 -3.12 0.43
N LEU A 134 12.17 -2.11 1.18
CA LEU A 134 11.45 -0.85 1.33
C LEU A 134 12.03 0.20 0.37
N LEU A 135 11.14 0.92 -0.32
CA LEU A 135 11.49 2.00 -1.22
C LEU A 135 10.84 3.30 -0.74
N PHE A 136 11.66 4.30 -0.44
CA PHE A 136 11.21 5.60 0.07
C PHE A 136 11.27 6.65 -1.03
N THR A 137 10.11 7.00 -1.57
CA THR A 137 9.89 8.08 -2.53
C THR A 137 9.86 9.45 -1.85
N TYR A 138 9.89 10.51 -2.66
CA TYR A 138 10.02 11.90 -2.22
C TYR A 138 9.19 12.84 -3.10
N MET A 139 8.57 13.86 -2.49
CA MET A 139 7.83 14.93 -3.19
C MET A 139 8.63 16.21 -3.33
N GLU A 140 8.29 17.07 -4.30
CA GLU A 140 8.94 18.37 -4.52
C GLU A 140 8.80 19.27 -3.28
N THR A 141 7.67 19.14 -2.60
CA THR A 141 7.33 19.88 -1.37
C THR A 141 8.16 19.46 -0.15
N GLY A 142 8.96 18.39 -0.28
CA GLY A 142 9.74 17.81 0.80
C GLY A 142 9.03 16.72 1.59
N HIS A 143 7.78 16.39 1.25
CA HIS A 143 7.03 15.34 1.95
C HIS A 143 7.59 13.95 1.66
N THR A 144 7.75 13.17 2.73
CA THR A 144 8.03 11.74 2.73
C THR A 144 7.88 11.19 4.15
N CYS A 145 7.36 9.98 4.26
CA CYS A 145 7.26 9.22 5.50
C CYS A 145 8.49 8.34 5.75
N GLN A 146 9.61 8.59 5.06
CA GLN A 146 10.83 7.81 5.20
C GLN A 146 11.25 7.63 6.67
N GLU A 147 11.22 8.66 7.50
CA GLU A 147 11.73 8.57 8.88
C GLU A 147 11.05 7.43 9.67
N GLN A 148 9.71 7.40 9.66
CA GLN A 148 8.95 6.36 10.36
C GLN A 148 9.05 4.98 9.68
N GLN A 149 9.06 4.94 8.33
CA GLN A 149 9.13 3.68 7.58
C GLN A 149 10.55 3.07 7.63
N GLN A 150 11.58 3.89 7.69
CA GLN A 150 12.97 3.48 7.87
C GLN A 150 13.19 2.88 9.26
N ALA A 151 12.61 3.46 10.32
CA ALA A 151 12.69 2.88 11.67
C ALA A 151 12.12 1.45 11.71
N ILE A 152 11.02 1.20 10.99
CA ILE A 152 10.46 -0.14 10.79
C ILE A 152 11.46 -1.02 10.02
N GLY A 153 12.00 -0.55 8.89
CA GLY A 153 13.00 -1.29 8.11
C GLY A 153 14.28 -1.64 8.87
N GLU A 154 14.75 -0.75 9.75
CA GLU A 154 15.89 -0.98 10.64
C GLU A 154 15.59 -2.06 11.68
N TYR A 155 14.39 -2.03 12.28
CA TYR A 155 13.97 -3.03 13.27
C TYR A 155 13.86 -4.44 12.68
N TYR A 156 13.36 -4.55 11.45
CA TYR A 156 13.21 -5.82 10.73
C TYR A 156 14.45 -6.24 9.93
N ASP A 157 15.54 -5.46 9.99
CA ASP A 157 16.80 -5.64 9.24
C ASP A 157 16.55 -5.83 7.74
N LEU A 158 15.84 -4.89 7.12
CA LEU A 158 15.40 -4.96 5.72
C LEU A 158 16.29 -4.18 4.77
N GLY A 159 16.24 -4.58 3.50
CA GLY A 159 16.78 -3.77 2.41
C GLY A 159 16.00 -2.47 2.27
N MET A 160 16.70 -1.35 2.16
CA MET A 160 16.09 -0.02 2.12
C MET A 160 16.76 0.86 1.08
N ILE A 161 15.93 1.48 0.24
CA ILE A 161 16.33 2.36 -0.84
C ILE A 161 15.62 3.71 -0.64
N SER A 162 16.36 4.82 -0.71
CA SER A 162 15.82 6.16 -0.57
C SER A 162 16.07 7.01 -1.80
N VAL A 163 14.99 7.46 -2.44
CA VAL A 163 15.04 8.49 -3.46
C VAL A 163 15.43 9.83 -2.83
N ARG A 164 14.82 10.15 -1.68
CA ARG A 164 15.09 11.40 -0.92
C ARG A 164 16.58 11.57 -0.66
N ASP A 165 17.26 10.58 -0.10
CA ASP A 165 18.68 10.68 0.29
C ASP A 165 19.59 10.82 -0.95
N ALA A 166 19.15 10.30 -2.10
CA ALA A 166 19.82 10.52 -3.36
C ALA A 166 19.62 11.92 -3.92
N ILE A 167 18.37 12.40 -4.05
CA ILE A 167 18.08 13.60 -4.85
C ILE A 167 17.97 14.88 -4.01
N ALA A 168 17.49 14.83 -2.77
CA ALA A 168 17.26 16.03 -1.97
C ALA A 168 18.52 16.89 -1.82
N PRO A 169 19.72 16.35 -1.55
CA PRO A 169 20.92 17.18 -1.47
C PRO A 169 21.34 17.80 -2.80
N GLU A 170 21.00 17.19 -3.95
CA GLU A 170 21.28 17.77 -5.28
C GLU A 170 20.28 18.87 -5.64
N LEU A 171 19.03 18.74 -5.21
CA LEU A 171 18.02 19.79 -5.32
C LEU A 171 18.41 21.00 -4.46
N GLU A 172 18.80 20.78 -3.21
CA GLU A 172 19.22 21.83 -2.26
C GLU A 172 20.49 22.56 -2.72
N SER A 173 21.44 21.86 -3.34
CA SER A 173 22.67 22.46 -3.87
C SER A 173 22.48 23.14 -5.23
N GLY A 174 21.33 22.95 -5.88
CA GLY A 174 21.05 23.46 -7.22
C GLY A 174 21.80 22.72 -8.34
N ASN A 175 22.32 21.52 -8.06
CA ASN A 175 22.97 20.67 -9.07
C ASN A 175 21.95 19.94 -9.97
N MET A 176 20.74 19.77 -9.47
CA MET A 176 19.63 19.08 -10.14
C MET A 176 18.36 19.93 -9.97
N PRO A 177 17.62 20.24 -11.05
CA PRO A 177 16.25 20.74 -10.94
C PRO A 177 15.27 19.59 -10.66
N TRP A 178 14.12 19.89 -10.03
CA TRP A 178 13.07 18.89 -9.79
C TRP A 178 12.61 18.19 -11.08
N SER A 179 12.57 18.91 -12.20
CA SER A 179 12.16 18.40 -13.51
C SER A 179 13.03 17.25 -14.06
N ASP A 180 14.23 17.06 -13.51
CA ASP A 180 15.07 15.91 -13.88
C ASP A 180 14.57 14.61 -13.21
N TYR A 181 13.68 14.72 -12.21
CA TYR A 181 13.05 13.62 -11.50
C TYR A 181 11.54 13.57 -11.70
N GLY A 182 10.81 14.64 -11.37
CA GLY A 182 9.34 14.68 -11.35
C GLY A 182 8.73 15.46 -12.51
N SER A 183 7.52 15.08 -12.93
CA SER A 183 6.72 15.86 -13.89
C SER A 183 5.64 16.73 -13.22
N ASP A 184 5.23 16.39 -12.01
CA ASP A 184 4.48 17.23 -11.07
C ASP A 184 5.11 17.17 -9.67
N ASP A 185 4.45 17.69 -8.62
CA ASP A 185 5.01 17.75 -7.27
C ASP A 185 5.10 16.39 -6.54
N VAL A 186 4.56 15.31 -7.14
CA VAL A 186 4.46 13.95 -6.56
C VAL A 186 5.18 12.92 -7.44
N HIS A 187 4.89 12.90 -8.73
CA HIS A 187 5.10 11.77 -9.62
C HIS A 187 6.40 11.90 -10.41
N PRO A 188 7.24 10.85 -10.43
CA PRO A 188 8.42 10.80 -11.28
C PRO A 188 8.02 10.85 -12.76
N SER A 189 8.78 11.58 -13.57
CA SER A 189 8.71 11.47 -15.03
C SER A 189 9.20 10.08 -15.48
N ALA A 190 9.13 9.79 -16.78
CA ALA A 190 9.74 8.57 -17.33
C ALA A 190 11.24 8.46 -16.99
N GLU A 191 11.97 9.58 -16.97
CA GLU A 191 13.35 9.66 -16.53
C GLU A 191 13.49 9.41 -15.02
N GLY A 192 12.58 9.95 -14.20
CA GLY A 192 12.53 9.66 -12.76
C GLY A 192 12.29 8.17 -12.47
N HIS A 193 11.41 7.52 -13.24
CA HIS A 193 11.20 6.07 -13.15
C HIS A 193 12.45 5.25 -13.51
N ARG A 194 13.22 5.68 -14.52
CA ARG A 194 14.53 5.07 -14.84
C ARG A 194 15.52 5.28 -13.70
N LEU A 195 15.55 6.47 -13.10
CA LEU A 195 16.42 6.76 -11.95
C LEU A 195 16.05 5.88 -10.74
N LEU A 196 14.77 5.63 -10.47
CA LEU A 196 14.34 4.65 -9.46
C LEU A 196 14.87 3.24 -9.79
N ALA A 197 14.74 2.80 -11.05
CA ALA A 197 15.26 1.49 -11.48
C ALA A 197 16.78 1.40 -11.27
N ASP A 198 17.56 2.41 -11.66
CA ASP A 198 19.01 2.47 -11.43
C ASP A 198 19.36 2.35 -9.93
N MET A 199 18.59 2.99 -9.04
CA MET A 199 18.77 2.86 -7.59
C MET A 199 18.50 1.44 -7.10
N THR A 200 17.48 0.76 -7.63
CA THR A 200 17.17 -0.64 -7.29
C THR A 200 18.22 -1.61 -7.83
N ALA A 201 18.71 -1.40 -9.06
CA ALA A 201 19.81 -2.18 -9.63
C ALA A 201 21.08 -2.04 -8.80
N HIS A 202 21.38 -0.81 -8.36
CA HIS A 202 22.50 -0.57 -7.45
C HIS A 202 22.32 -1.32 -6.13
N TYR A 203 21.13 -1.27 -5.53
CA TYR A 203 20.83 -2.05 -4.31
C TYR A 203 21.07 -3.55 -4.53
N PHE A 204 20.55 -4.14 -5.63
CA PHE A 204 20.74 -5.55 -5.91
C PHE A 204 22.22 -5.92 -6.08
N ALA A 205 23.00 -5.07 -6.77
CA ALA A 205 24.42 -5.29 -6.99
C ALA A 205 25.21 -5.29 -5.67
N GLU A 206 24.90 -4.37 -4.75
CA GLU A 206 25.53 -4.30 -3.42
C GLU A 206 25.10 -5.48 -2.53
N ALA A 207 23.80 -5.81 -2.53
CA ALA A 207 23.27 -6.93 -1.77
C ALA A 207 23.85 -8.28 -2.23
N LYS A 208 24.09 -8.45 -3.55
CA LYS A 208 24.72 -9.66 -4.12
C LYS A 208 26.18 -9.80 -3.73
N GLN A 209 26.91 -8.69 -3.59
CA GLN A 209 28.32 -8.68 -3.16
C GLN A 209 28.47 -8.92 -1.66
N LYS A 210 27.46 -8.55 -0.86
CA LYS A 210 27.45 -8.80 0.57
C LYS A 210 27.50 -10.29 0.86
N LYS A 211 28.36 -10.69 1.80
CA LYS A 211 28.40 -12.06 2.28
C LYS A 211 27.04 -12.42 2.89
N PRO A 212 26.34 -13.45 2.40
CA PRO A 212 25.02 -13.80 2.90
C PRO A 212 25.04 -14.10 4.40
N GLU A 213 24.07 -13.55 5.12
CA GLU A 213 23.76 -13.98 6.47
C GLU A 213 23.33 -15.45 6.46
N LYS A 214 23.60 -16.17 7.55
CA LYS A 214 23.27 -17.60 7.65
C LYS A 214 21.76 -17.84 7.80
N SER A 215 21.08 -16.91 8.46
CA SER A 215 19.67 -17.02 8.82
C SER A 215 19.05 -15.63 8.92
N TYR A 216 17.74 -15.59 8.71
CA TYR A 216 16.88 -14.48 9.07
C TYR A 216 15.90 -14.98 10.12
N ALA A 217 15.65 -14.19 11.16
CA ALA A 217 14.62 -14.46 12.15
C ALA A 217 13.74 -13.22 12.25
N LEU A 218 12.44 -13.38 12.00
CA LEU A 218 11.48 -12.32 12.21
C LEU A 218 11.39 -12.02 13.72
N PRO A 219 11.50 -10.76 14.16
CA PRO A 219 11.23 -10.40 15.55
C PRO A 219 9.82 -10.84 15.98
N GLU A 220 9.74 -11.53 17.12
CA GLU A 220 8.49 -12.07 17.67
C GLU A 220 7.46 -10.94 17.86
N GLU A 221 7.88 -9.87 18.54
CA GLU A 221 7.05 -8.69 18.80
C GLU A 221 7.18 -7.64 17.68
N PRO A 222 6.10 -6.92 17.36
CA PRO A 222 6.19 -5.72 16.52
C PRO A 222 6.95 -4.60 17.23
N LEU A 223 7.55 -3.68 16.46
CA LEU A 223 8.19 -2.46 16.94
C LEU A 223 7.17 -1.54 17.63
N HIS A 224 6.00 -1.35 17.01
CA HIS A 224 4.94 -0.52 17.55
C HIS A 224 3.75 -1.36 18.02
N THR A 225 3.09 -2.04 17.08
CA THR A 225 1.91 -2.85 17.38
C THR A 225 1.49 -3.71 16.19
N GLY A 226 0.78 -4.81 16.45
CA GLY A 226 0.26 -5.73 15.43
C GLY A 226 -1.22 -5.58 15.13
N LEU A 227 -1.84 -4.45 15.52
CA LEU A 227 -3.29 -4.26 15.46
C LEU A 227 -3.90 -4.39 14.05
N TYR A 228 -3.11 -4.13 13.00
CA TYR A 228 -3.61 -4.15 11.62
C TYR A 228 -3.10 -5.36 10.80
N GLN A 229 -2.41 -6.32 11.42
CA GLN A 229 -1.96 -7.54 10.75
C GLN A 229 -3.16 -8.36 10.26
N HIS A 230 -2.92 -9.19 9.23
CA HIS A 230 -3.96 -10.03 8.61
C HIS A 230 -5.21 -9.24 8.20
N GLY A 231 -4.97 -8.04 7.66
CA GLY A 231 -6.01 -7.17 7.14
C GLY A 231 -6.77 -7.80 5.98
N LYS A 232 -8.08 -7.56 5.93
CA LYS A 232 -9.01 -8.08 4.94
C LYS A 232 -9.94 -7.00 4.44
N ILE A 233 -10.19 -7.01 3.13
CA ILE A 233 -11.21 -6.19 2.47
C ILE A 233 -12.50 -7.01 2.38
N CYS A 234 -13.57 -6.47 2.95
CA CYS A 234 -14.92 -7.02 2.96
C CYS A 234 -15.85 -6.15 2.10
N ASP A 235 -16.41 -6.71 1.03
CA ASP A 235 -17.36 -6.04 0.13
C ASP A 235 -18.53 -6.97 -0.22
N ALA A 236 -19.38 -6.59 -1.19
CA ALA A 236 -20.54 -7.39 -1.58
C ALA A 236 -20.18 -8.74 -2.24
N SER A 237 -18.92 -8.96 -2.62
CA SER A 237 -18.46 -10.20 -3.26
C SER A 237 -18.09 -11.30 -2.26
N ASN A 238 -17.77 -10.95 -1.02
CA ASN A 238 -17.14 -11.87 -0.06
C ASN A 238 -17.73 -11.83 1.35
N THR A 239 -18.70 -10.95 1.61
CA THR A 239 -19.31 -10.77 2.93
C THR A 239 -20.84 -10.86 2.85
N LEU A 240 -21.47 -11.36 3.92
CA LEU A 240 -22.92 -11.33 4.05
C LEU A 240 -23.37 -9.93 4.48
N TYR A 241 -24.36 -9.37 3.77
CA TYR A 241 -24.86 -8.03 4.02
C TYR A 241 -26.39 -7.94 3.89
N GLN A 242 -26.97 -6.90 4.52
CA GLN A 242 -28.33 -6.44 4.26
C GLN A 242 -28.25 -5.01 3.74
N ILE A 243 -28.74 -4.79 2.53
CA ILE A 243 -28.41 -3.58 1.76
C ILE A 243 -29.21 -2.33 2.16
N GLY A 244 -30.36 -2.49 2.83
CA GLY A 244 -31.23 -1.36 3.14
C GLY A 244 -31.64 -0.57 1.89
N SER A 245 -31.43 0.74 1.91
CA SER A 245 -31.68 1.66 0.79
C SER A 245 -30.44 1.91 -0.08
N TRP A 246 -29.38 1.13 0.10
CA TRP A 246 -28.17 1.19 -0.71
C TRP A 246 -28.27 0.28 -1.93
N GLU A 247 -27.36 0.45 -2.88
CA GLU A 247 -27.23 -0.39 -4.06
C GLU A 247 -25.80 -0.91 -4.21
N VAL A 248 -25.62 -2.12 -4.72
CA VAL A 248 -24.28 -2.62 -5.10
C VAL A 248 -23.91 -1.94 -6.41
N GLY A 249 -22.73 -1.33 -6.47
CA GLY A 249 -22.29 -0.67 -7.69
C GLY A 249 -21.14 0.31 -7.55
N SER A 250 -20.67 0.63 -6.33
CA SER A 250 -19.45 1.41 -6.21
C SER A 250 -18.26 0.53 -6.56
N HIS A 251 -17.49 0.93 -7.57
CA HIS A 251 -16.34 0.16 -8.01
C HIS A 251 -15.24 1.08 -8.55
N ASN A 252 -14.04 0.54 -8.58
CA ASN A 252 -12.92 1.04 -9.34
C ASN A 252 -12.06 -0.15 -9.81
N ASN A 253 -10.84 0.09 -10.26
CA ASN A 253 -9.96 -0.99 -10.74
C ASN A 253 -9.53 -1.96 -9.60
N VAL A 254 -9.76 -1.61 -8.34
CA VAL A 254 -9.33 -2.36 -7.14
C VAL A 254 -10.53 -2.98 -6.43
N PHE A 255 -11.52 -2.18 -6.10
CA PHE A 255 -12.74 -2.58 -5.41
C PHE A 255 -13.82 -2.84 -6.43
N GLN A 256 -14.30 -4.08 -6.51
CA GLN A 256 -15.20 -4.52 -7.59
C GLN A 256 -16.67 -4.49 -7.18
N ALA A 257 -16.97 -4.54 -5.87
CA ALA A 257 -18.32 -4.79 -5.39
C ALA A 257 -18.70 -3.96 -4.14
N GLY A 258 -18.46 -2.65 -4.18
CA GLY A 258 -18.88 -1.71 -3.14
C GLY A 258 -20.35 -1.29 -3.24
N PHE A 259 -20.73 -0.32 -2.42
CA PHE A 259 -22.11 0.12 -2.17
C PHE A 259 -22.28 1.63 -2.44
N CYS A 260 -23.40 2.00 -3.06
CA CYS A 260 -23.80 3.38 -3.34
C CYS A 260 -25.05 3.75 -2.56
N TYR A 261 -25.06 4.92 -1.93
CA TYR A 261 -26.25 5.51 -1.32
C TYR A 261 -27.07 6.31 -2.35
N GLN A 262 -28.39 6.10 -2.36
CA GLN A 262 -29.32 6.82 -3.23
C GLN A 262 -29.78 8.13 -2.56
N LYS A 263 -29.18 9.25 -2.97
CA LYS A 263 -29.53 10.58 -2.43
C LYS A 263 -31.01 10.95 -2.65
N ASN A 264 -31.59 11.66 -1.69
CA ASN A 264 -33.02 11.98 -1.62
C ASN A 264 -33.95 10.75 -1.53
N GLY A 265 -33.40 9.56 -1.31
CA GLY A 265 -34.14 8.33 -1.08
C GLY A 265 -34.46 8.08 0.39
N GLU A 266 -34.93 6.88 0.68
CA GLU A 266 -34.98 6.36 2.04
C GLU A 266 -33.56 6.17 2.59
N ASN A 267 -33.39 6.28 3.91
CA ASN A 267 -32.10 6.14 4.59
C ASN A 267 -32.03 4.84 5.39
N ALA A 268 -32.56 3.74 4.85
CA ALA A 268 -32.45 2.44 5.51
C ALA A 268 -30.99 1.95 5.45
N PRO A 269 -30.40 1.49 6.56
CA PRO A 269 -28.95 1.30 6.65
C PRO A 269 -28.44 0.10 5.85
N LEU A 270 -27.16 0.18 5.45
CA LEU A 270 -26.36 -0.97 5.04
C LEU A 270 -25.85 -1.69 6.29
N PHE A 271 -26.07 -2.99 6.38
CA PHE A 271 -25.53 -3.83 7.46
C PHE A 271 -24.51 -4.82 6.92
N MET A 272 -23.39 -4.98 7.63
CA MET A 272 -22.36 -5.97 7.35
C MET A 272 -21.94 -6.67 8.65
N ASN A 273 -21.77 -7.99 8.58
CA ASN A 273 -21.21 -8.78 9.67
C ASN A 273 -19.78 -9.15 9.32
N VAL A 274 -18.83 -8.64 10.09
CA VAL A 274 -17.40 -8.89 9.89
C VAL A 274 -16.78 -9.34 11.21
N LYS A 275 -15.61 -9.99 11.14
CA LYS A 275 -14.88 -10.44 12.33
C LYS A 275 -13.50 -9.81 12.32
N GLY A 276 -13.12 -9.19 13.44
CA GLY A 276 -11.84 -8.50 13.55
C GLY A 276 -11.73 -7.75 14.87
N ARG A 277 -10.59 -7.08 15.04
CA ARG A 277 -10.30 -6.18 16.16
C ARG A 277 -10.10 -4.74 15.74
N SER A 278 -9.77 -4.47 14.48
CA SER A 278 -9.67 -3.11 13.93
C SER A 278 -10.63 -2.98 12.75
N LEU A 279 -11.45 -1.93 12.74
CA LEU A 279 -12.47 -1.69 11.71
C LEU A 279 -12.14 -0.41 10.93
N PHE A 280 -12.15 -0.52 9.60
CA PHE A 280 -11.95 0.57 8.68
C PHE A 280 -13.12 0.68 7.71
N ILE A 281 -13.44 1.90 7.27
CA ILE A 281 -14.29 2.11 6.10
C ILE A 281 -13.43 2.62 4.96
N VAL A 282 -13.50 1.92 3.83
CA VAL A 282 -12.90 2.36 2.56
C VAL A 282 -14.03 2.92 1.69
N TYR A 283 -13.87 4.15 1.22
CA TYR A 283 -14.94 4.91 0.57
C TYR A 283 -14.38 5.87 -0.48
N LYS A 284 -15.22 6.48 -1.29
CA LYS A 284 -14.76 7.50 -2.25
C LYS A 284 -14.85 8.88 -1.64
N LYS A 285 -13.79 9.67 -1.79
CA LYS A 285 -13.70 11.04 -1.26
C LYS A 285 -13.51 12.03 -2.41
N TYR A 286 -14.34 13.06 -2.45
CA TYR A 286 -14.38 14.08 -3.50
C TYR A 286 -14.19 15.48 -2.92
N ASN A 287 -13.68 16.42 -3.71
CA ASN A 287 -13.77 17.84 -3.39
C ASN A 287 -15.06 18.43 -3.99
N ASP A 288 -16.21 17.99 -3.46
CA ASP A 288 -17.53 18.34 -3.96
C ASP A 288 -18.55 18.34 -2.80
N PRO A 289 -19.21 19.48 -2.49
CA PRO A 289 -20.19 19.57 -1.42
C PRO A 289 -21.45 18.71 -1.63
N ALA A 290 -21.66 18.15 -2.82
CA ALA A 290 -22.69 17.15 -3.07
C ALA A 290 -22.42 15.79 -2.40
N TRP A 291 -21.22 15.59 -1.84
CA TRP A 291 -20.83 14.38 -1.10
C TRP A 291 -20.93 14.60 0.40
N GLY A 292 -21.52 13.63 1.10
CA GLY A 292 -22.01 13.82 2.47
C GLY A 292 -21.21 13.11 3.56
N LEU A 293 -21.83 13.08 4.74
CA LEU A 293 -21.35 12.37 5.92
C LEU A 293 -22.19 11.12 6.15
N ALA A 294 -21.53 9.99 6.38
CA ALA A 294 -22.17 8.76 6.82
C ALA A 294 -21.76 8.44 8.26
N GLY A 295 -22.73 8.08 9.09
CA GLY A 295 -22.47 7.52 10.41
C GLY A 295 -22.20 6.03 10.30
N VAL A 296 -21.19 5.56 11.02
CA VAL A 296 -20.82 4.15 11.16
C VAL A 296 -21.11 3.74 12.59
N TYR A 297 -21.99 2.76 12.74
CA TYR A 297 -22.39 2.22 14.03
C TYR A 297 -21.86 0.80 14.13
N VAL A 298 -21.35 0.43 15.30
CA VAL A 298 -20.84 -0.90 15.57
C VAL A 298 -21.57 -1.42 16.80
N ASN A 299 -22.16 -2.61 16.69
CA ASN A 299 -22.93 -3.24 17.76
C ASN A 299 -24.05 -2.35 18.34
N GLY A 300 -24.61 -1.48 17.50
CA GLY A 300 -25.72 -0.58 17.84
C GLY A 300 -25.33 0.81 18.36
N GLU A 301 -24.03 1.09 18.54
CA GLU A 301 -23.53 2.38 19.01
C GLU A 301 -22.79 3.14 17.90
N LEU A 302 -22.89 4.47 17.88
CA LEU A 302 -22.17 5.29 16.89
C LEU A 302 -20.67 5.23 17.20
N ALA A 303 -19.91 4.57 16.33
CA ALA A 303 -18.47 4.39 16.47
C ALA A 303 -17.67 5.47 15.72
N GLY A 304 -18.19 5.96 14.58
CA GLY A 304 -17.50 6.98 13.79
C GLY A 304 -18.38 7.70 12.78
N VAL A 305 -17.85 8.77 12.20
CA VAL A 305 -18.46 9.52 11.10
C VAL A 305 -17.44 9.69 9.99
N VAL A 306 -17.81 9.31 8.78
CA VAL A 306 -16.95 9.32 7.60
C VAL A 306 -17.36 10.47 6.68
N CYS A 307 -16.38 11.25 6.21
CA CYS A 307 -16.62 12.44 5.37
C CYS A 307 -16.17 12.24 3.93
N ALA A 308 -17.12 12.09 3.01
CA ALA A 308 -16.84 11.91 1.59
C ALA A 308 -16.52 13.23 0.85
N ASN A 309 -16.53 14.37 1.55
CA ASN A 309 -16.16 15.67 0.99
C ASN A 309 -14.92 16.25 1.68
N ALA A 310 -13.83 16.45 0.95
CA ALA A 310 -12.63 17.13 1.45
C ALA A 310 -11.88 17.90 0.35
N PRO A 311 -11.34 19.10 0.65
CA PRO A 311 -10.47 19.83 -0.26
C PRO A 311 -9.31 18.96 -0.77
N GLY A 312 -8.98 19.09 -2.05
CA GLY A 312 -7.87 18.34 -2.67
C GLY A 312 -8.17 16.89 -3.02
N SER A 313 -9.37 16.37 -2.69
CA SER A 313 -9.77 15.00 -3.07
C SER A 313 -10.34 14.94 -4.49
N TRP A 314 -10.05 13.87 -5.22
CA TRP A 314 -10.36 13.74 -6.66
C TRP A 314 -11.30 12.57 -7.00
N GLY A 315 -11.90 11.92 -5.99
CA GLY A 315 -12.80 10.78 -6.16
C GLY A 315 -12.15 9.42 -5.98
N GLY A 316 -10.87 9.38 -5.61
CA GLY A 316 -10.13 8.17 -5.28
C GLY A 316 -10.55 7.52 -3.97
N PRO A 317 -10.04 6.30 -3.69
CA PRO A 317 -10.28 5.61 -2.43
C PRO A 317 -9.66 6.39 -1.26
N ALA A 318 -10.44 6.58 -0.21
CA ALA A 318 -10.01 7.03 1.10
C ALA A 318 -10.33 5.94 2.13
N VAL A 319 -9.66 5.98 3.27
CA VAL A 319 -9.84 5.03 4.36
C VAL A 319 -9.77 5.74 5.68
N ASP A 320 -10.74 5.47 6.55
CA ASP A 320 -10.75 5.96 7.93
C ASP A 320 -10.82 4.76 8.88
N LEU A 321 -9.99 4.79 9.94
CA LEU A 321 -10.14 3.90 11.09
C LEU A 321 -11.39 4.34 11.87
N ILE A 322 -12.30 3.39 12.12
CA ILE A 322 -13.51 3.63 12.91
C ILE A 322 -13.29 3.24 14.36
N GLU A 323 -12.82 2.03 14.59
CA GLU A 323 -12.72 1.49 15.95
C GLU A 323 -11.63 0.42 16.06
N THR A 324 -11.10 0.26 17.26
CA THR A 324 -10.14 -0.78 17.60
C THR A 324 -10.49 -1.38 18.95
N TYR A 325 -10.33 -2.70 19.06
CA TYR A 325 -10.64 -3.50 20.22
C TYR A 325 -9.42 -4.34 20.65
N ASP A 326 -9.37 -4.74 21.92
CA ASP A 326 -8.26 -5.54 22.46
C ASP A 326 -8.22 -6.97 21.89
N SER A 327 -9.36 -7.50 21.42
CA SER A 327 -9.49 -8.87 20.93
C SER A 327 -10.37 -8.95 19.69
N VAL A 328 -10.08 -9.95 18.85
CA VAL A 328 -10.92 -10.30 17.70
C VAL A 328 -12.32 -10.68 18.16
N GLN A 329 -13.32 -10.04 17.58
CA GLN A 329 -14.73 -10.29 17.87
C GLN A 329 -15.59 -10.12 16.62
N ASP A 330 -16.84 -10.56 16.70
CA ASP A 330 -17.84 -10.29 15.68
C ASP A 330 -18.29 -8.83 15.80
N LEU A 331 -18.33 -8.12 14.67
CA LEU A 331 -18.71 -6.72 14.57
C LEU A 331 -19.95 -6.63 13.68
N HIS A 332 -21.04 -6.14 14.26
CA HIS A 332 -22.26 -5.79 13.53
C HIS A 332 -22.17 -4.34 13.08
N VAL A 333 -21.76 -4.13 11.82
CA VAL A 333 -21.53 -2.80 11.25
C VAL A 333 -22.79 -2.31 10.57
N GLU A 334 -23.24 -1.12 10.94
CA GLU A 334 -24.35 -0.39 10.32
C GLU A 334 -23.82 0.93 9.73
N ILE A 335 -24.12 1.19 8.45
CA ILE A 335 -23.73 2.42 7.75
C ILE A 335 -24.99 3.09 7.20
N LYS A 336 -25.18 4.36 7.55
CA LYS A 336 -26.27 5.21 7.02
C LYS A 336 -25.85 6.67 6.94
N MET A 337 -26.51 7.44 6.10
CA MET A 337 -26.28 8.89 6.06
C MET A 337 -26.73 9.51 7.38
N LEU A 338 -26.05 10.58 7.81
CA LEU A 338 -26.58 11.42 8.90
C LEU A 338 -27.91 12.07 8.44
N GLU A 339 -28.82 12.35 9.39
CA GLU A 339 -30.19 12.78 9.05
C GLU A 339 -30.24 14.08 8.22
N ASP A 340 -29.30 14.99 8.45
CA ASP A 340 -29.17 16.26 7.72
C ASP A 340 -28.32 16.13 6.45
N GLN A 341 -27.99 14.91 6.01
CA GLN A 341 -27.09 14.61 4.90
C GLN A 341 -27.71 13.66 3.87
N THR A 342 -28.99 13.30 4.01
CA THR A 342 -29.68 12.33 3.14
C THR A 342 -29.88 12.81 1.71
N ASP A 343 -29.69 14.10 1.44
CA ASP A 343 -29.73 14.74 0.11
C ASP A 343 -28.39 14.65 -0.66
N LYS A 344 -27.35 14.11 -0.03
CA LYS A 344 -25.99 14.00 -0.59
C LYS A 344 -25.64 12.58 -1.03
N SER A 345 -24.65 12.48 -1.91
CA SER A 345 -24.07 11.22 -2.38
C SER A 345 -23.08 10.63 -1.37
N PHE A 346 -22.98 9.30 -1.33
CA PHE A 346 -21.94 8.59 -0.59
C PHE A 346 -21.70 7.22 -1.23
N GLU A 347 -20.45 6.79 -1.28
CA GLU A 347 -20.05 5.49 -1.84
C GLU A 347 -19.05 4.80 -0.92
N VAL A 348 -19.40 3.60 -0.43
CA VAL A 348 -18.51 2.71 0.32
C VAL A 348 -17.89 1.75 -0.68
N LEU A 349 -16.57 1.70 -0.75
CA LEU A 349 -15.85 0.73 -1.59
C LEU A 349 -15.76 -0.62 -0.89
N ALA A 350 -15.46 -0.62 0.41
CA ALA A 350 -15.39 -1.82 1.24
C ALA A 350 -15.37 -1.46 2.74
N VAL A 351 -15.55 -2.48 3.58
CA VAL A 351 -15.19 -2.48 5.00
C VAL A 351 -13.84 -3.19 5.13
N GLY A 352 -12.89 -2.58 5.83
CA GLY A 352 -11.62 -3.23 6.18
C GLY A 352 -11.66 -3.79 7.59
N VAL A 353 -11.16 -5.01 7.80
CA VAL A 353 -10.98 -5.59 9.14
C VAL A 353 -9.61 -6.23 9.31
N CYS A 354 -9.06 -6.16 10.52
CA CYS A 354 -7.80 -6.83 10.88
C CYS A 354 -8.01 -7.79 12.06
N GLU A 355 -7.26 -8.89 12.10
CA GLU A 355 -7.38 -9.97 13.10
C GLU A 355 -6.23 -10.00 14.09
#